data_AF-A0A7Y0HXJ1-F1
#
_entry.id   AF-A0A7Y0HXJ1-F1
#
_cell.length_a   1.000
_cell.length_b   1.000
_cell.length_c   1.000
_cell.angle_alpha   90.00
_cell.angle_beta   90.00
_cell.angle_gamma   90.00
#
_symmetry.space_group_name_H-M   'P 1'
#
loop_
_entity.id
_entity.type
_entity.pdbx_description
1 polymer ?
#
loop_
_entity_poly.entity_id
_entity_poly.type
_entity_poly.pdbx_seq_one_letter_code
_entity_poly.pdbx_strand_id
1 'polypeptide(L)'
;MNKKTASFELTCLICGKAISLLDADLFAEDSNDRSFLPNGAMELCSYGHYGTTFFDPCDGTQVAALICDECMEERSSRLLYVNKQRQLKPFNIAMKELEER
;
A
#
# COMPACT_ATOMS: atom_id res chain seq x y z
N MET A 1 -4.29 -11.65 32.84
CA MET A 1 -3.96 -10.21 32.66
C MET A 1 -4.31 -9.84 31.23
N ASN A 2 -5.45 -9.19 31.03
CA ASN A 2 -5.91 -8.73 29.72
C ASN A 2 -4.98 -7.60 29.23
N LYS A 3 -4.07 -7.91 28.31
CA LYS A 3 -3.43 -6.86 27.52
C LYS A 3 -4.54 -6.26 26.64
N LYS A 4 -4.94 -5.03 26.95
CA LYS A 4 -5.66 -4.16 26.01
C LYS A 4 -4.77 -4.06 24.76
N THR A 5 -5.04 -4.89 23.75
CA THR A 5 -4.60 -4.62 22.39
C THR A 5 -5.30 -3.33 22.01
N ALA A 6 -4.53 -2.23 21.93
CA ALA A 6 -5.05 -1.02 21.31
C ALA A 6 -5.54 -1.42 19.92
N SER A 7 -6.78 -1.09 19.56
CA SER A 7 -7.26 -1.28 18.19
C SER A 7 -6.35 -0.44 17.32
N PHE A 8 -5.50 -1.10 16.53
CA PHE A 8 -4.66 -0.42 15.56
C PHE A 8 -5.58 0.09 14.45
N GLU A 9 -5.67 1.41 14.29
CA GLU A 9 -6.43 2.02 13.20
C GLU A 9 -5.57 2.05 11.94
N LEU A 10 -6.13 1.54 10.84
CA LEU A 10 -5.51 1.65 9.53
C LEU A 10 -5.77 3.05 8.99
N THR A 11 -4.72 3.76 8.62
CA THR A 11 -4.83 5.16 8.17
C THR A 11 -4.03 5.41 6.91
N CYS A 12 -4.53 6.30 6.06
CA CYS A 12 -3.79 6.81 4.91
C CYS A 12 -2.50 7.54 5.37
N LEU A 13 -1.36 7.14 4.84
CA LEU A 13 -0.05 7.74 5.13
C LEU A 13 0.01 9.24 4.82
N ILE A 14 -0.78 9.70 3.84
CA ILE A 14 -0.72 11.08 3.35
C ILE A 14 -1.68 12.01 4.09
N CYS A 15 -2.95 11.61 4.25
CA CYS A 15 -3.99 12.49 4.79
C CYS A 15 -4.52 12.05 6.17
N GLY A 16 -4.10 10.90 6.70
CA GLY A 16 -4.56 10.38 7.99
C GLY A 16 -6.00 9.83 7.99
N LYS A 17 -6.69 9.80 6.84
CA LYS A 17 -8.03 9.23 6.71
C LYS A 17 -8.03 7.77 7.17
N ALA A 18 -8.99 7.40 8.02
CA ALA A 18 -9.20 6.02 8.44
C ALA A 18 -9.61 5.13 7.26
N ILE A 19 -9.03 3.94 7.18
CA ILE A 19 -9.23 2.95 6.13
C ILE A 19 -9.90 1.72 6.75
N SER A 20 -11.03 1.31 6.18
CA SER A 20 -11.69 0.06 6.55
C SER A 20 -11.13 -1.09 5.71
N LEU A 21 -11.18 -2.30 6.25
CA LEU A 21 -10.88 -3.52 5.50
C LEU A 21 -12.17 -4.08 4.88
N LEU A 22 -12.05 -4.67 3.69
CA LEU A 22 -13.15 -5.42 3.07
C LEU A 22 -13.40 -6.76 3.78
N ASP A 23 -12.37 -7.33 4.39
CA ASP A 23 -12.44 -8.53 5.22
C ASP A 23 -11.63 -8.32 6.51
N ALA A 24 -12.26 -8.48 7.67
CA ALA A 24 -11.72 -8.06 8.97
C ALA A 24 -10.88 -9.15 9.66
N ASP A 25 -10.77 -10.34 9.09
CA ASP A 25 -10.16 -11.52 9.72
C ASP A 25 -8.61 -11.56 9.64
N LEU A 26 -7.95 -10.43 9.36
CA LEU A 26 -6.49 -10.34 9.11
C LEU A 26 -5.59 -10.61 10.34
N PHE A 27 -6.17 -10.76 11.53
CA PHE A 27 -5.44 -11.05 12.78
C PHE A 27 -5.63 -12.49 13.27
N ALA A 28 -6.25 -13.38 12.49
CA ALA A 28 -6.33 -14.79 12.84
C ALA A 28 -4.97 -15.47 12.58
N GLU A 29 -4.35 -16.03 13.62
CA GLU A 29 -3.01 -16.65 13.56
C GLU A 29 -2.89 -17.84 12.57
N ASP A 30 -4.00 -18.28 11.98
CA ASP A 30 -4.11 -19.39 11.02
C ASP A 30 -4.49 -18.95 9.59
N SER A 31 -4.47 -17.65 9.27
CA SER A 31 -4.85 -17.18 7.93
C SER A 31 -3.74 -17.44 6.90
N ASN A 32 -3.70 -18.68 6.42
CA ASN A 32 -3.01 -19.01 5.18
C ASN A 32 -3.62 -18.16 4.05
N ASP A 33 -2.86 -17.17 3.57
CA ASP A 33 -3.12 -16.43 2.32
C ASP A 33 -4.42 -15.59 2.22
N ARG A 34 -4.95 -15.08 3.34
CA ARG A 34 -6.03 -14.07 3.22
C ARG A 34 -5.44 -12.72 2.81
N SER A 35 -5.77 -12.30 1.60
CA SER A 35 -5.33 -11.04 1.01
C SER A 35 -5.72 -9.87 1.92
N PHE A 36 -4.76 -9.03 2.26
CA PHE A 36 -5.02 -7.75 2.91
C PHE A 36 -5.72 -6.84 1.88
N LEU A 37 -7.02 -6.59 2.08
CA LEU A 37 -7.87 -5.89 1.13
C LEU A 37 -8.38 -4.56 1.72
N PRO A 38 -7.55 -3.50 1.72
CA PRO A 38 -7.98 -2.18 2.16
C PRO A 38 -9.06 -1.63 1.22
N ASN A 39 -10.15 -1.14 1.80
CA ASN A 39 -11.24 -0.52 1.04
C ASN A 39 -10.89 0.93 0.71
N GLY A 40 -10.84 1.28 -0.57
CA GLY A 40 -10.56 2.65 -1.04
C GLY A 40 -9.13 3.12 -0.76
N ALA A 41 -8.18 2.19 -0.68
CA ALA A 41 -6.77 2.50 -0.57
C ALA A 41 -5.92 1.41 -1.25
N MET A 42 -4.72 1.79 -1.64
CA MET A 42 -3.71 0.88 -2.16
C MET A 42 -2.71 0.54 -1.04
N GLU A 43 -2.43 -0.76 -0.90
CA GLU A 43 -1.33 -1.26 -0.06
C GLU A 43 -0.01 -1.20 -0.84
N LEU A 44 1.01 -0.62 -0.21
CA LEU A 44 2.39 -0.59 -0.70
C LEU A 44 3.29 -1.30 0.31
N CYS A 45 3.69 -2.53 -0.03
CA CYS A 45 4.59 -3.34 0.80
C CYS A 45 6.01 -3.35 0.24
N SER A 46 6.99 -3.21 1.14
CA SER A 46 8.41 -3.39 0.83
C SER A 46 9.09 -4.19 1.92
N TYR A 47 10.04 -5.02 1.53
CA TYR A 47 10.83 -5.91 2.41
C TYR A 47 12.19 -5.31 2.81
N GLY A 48 12.33 -3.98 2.70
CA GLY A 48 13.63 -3.31 2.80
C GLY A 48 14.40 -3.40 1.49
N HIS A 49 14.82 -2.26 0.96
CA HIS A 49 15.63 -2.19 -0.26
C HIS A 49 17.01 -1.65 0.09
N TYR A 50 18.06 -2.31 -0.37
CA TYR A 50 19.43 -1.80 -0.28
C TYR A 50 19.48 -0.35 -0.77
N GLY A 51 19.76 0.59 0.15
CA GLY A 51 19.82 2.02 -0.13
C GLY A 51 18.78 2.90 0.59
N THR A 52 17.77 2.32 1.28
CA THR A 52 16.95 3.08 2.24
C THR A 52 17.55 2.99 3.65
N THR A 53 17.59 4.10 4.38
CA THR A 53 17.97 4.12 5.81
C THR A 53 16.74 4.08 6.74
N PHE A 54 15.53 4.02 6.17
CA PHE A 54 14.29 4.11 6.93
C PHE A 54 13.83 2.76 7.47
N PHE A 55 13.85 1.71 6.64
CA PHE A 55 13.44 0.36 7.01
C PHE A 55 14.22 -0.66 6.17
N ASP A 56 15.19 -1.33 6.80
CA ASP A 56 15.95 -2.46 6.24
C ASP A 56 16.44 -3.38 7.38
N PRO A 57 15.54 -4.19 7.97
CA PRO A 57 15.85 -5.01 9.13
C PRO A 57 16.68 -6.27 8.78
N CYS A 58 16.91 -6.56 7.50
CA CYS A 58 17.66 -7.73 7.03
C CYS A 58 17.15 -9.09 7.56
N ASP A 59 15.91 -9.17 8.05
CA ASP A 59 15.33 -10.37 8.67
C ASP A 59 14.12 -10.93 7.92
N GLY A 60 13.79 -10.35 6.76
CA GLY A 60 12.65 -10.75 5.93
C GLY A 60 11.30 -10.15 6.37
N THR A 61 11.27 -9.31 7.41
CA THR A 61 10.07 -8.54 7.76
C THR A 61 9.80 -7.42 6.74
N GLN A 62 8.55 -6.96 6.70
CA GLN A 62 8.07 -5.99 5.72
C GLN A 62 7.50 -4.75 6.39
N VAL A 63 7.55 -3.63 5.68
CA VAL A 63 6.80 -2.41 5.99
C VAL A 63 5.71 -2.23 4.95
N ALA A 64 4.50 -1.94 5.43
CA ALA A 64 3.34 -1.66 4.61
C ALA A 64 2.89 -0.22 4.82
N ALA A 65 2.54 0.48 3.74
CA ALA A 65 1.89 1.77 3.77
C ALA A 65 0.54 1.70 3.04
N LEU A 66 -0.47 2.36 3.60
CA LEU A 66 -1.76 2.56 2.95
C LEU A 66 -1.87 3.97 2.40
N ILE A 67 -2.27 4.11 1.14
CA ILE A 67 -2.56 5.42 0.55
C ILE A 67 -3.95 5.36 -0.07
N CYS A 68 -4.85 6.24 0.39
CA CYS A 68 -6.23 6.28 -0.13
C CYS A 68 -6.27 6.73 -1.59
N ASP A 69 -7.33 6.30 -2.29
CA ASP A 69 -7.51 6.58 -3.72
C ASP A 69 -7.47 8.07 -4.02
N GLU A 70 -8.09 8.91 -3.17
CA GLU A 70 -8.08 10.36 -3.37
C GLU A 70 -6.65 10.93 -3.34
N CYS A 71 -5.80 10.43 -2.43
CA CYS A 71 -4.41 10.87 -2.32
C CYS A 71 -3.56 10.38 -3.50
N MET A 72 -3.83 9.17 -3.99
CA MET A 72 -3.19 8.58 -5.16
C MET A 72 -3.55 9.36 -6.43
N GLU A 73 -4.82 9.70 -6.61
CA GLU A 73 -5.32 10.46 -7.76
C GLU A 73 -4.76 11.89 -7.78
N GLU A 74 -4.87 12.62 -6.67
CA GLU A 74 -4.38 14.00 -6.53
C GLU A 74 -2.86 14.10 -6.82
N ARG A 75 -2.10 13.05 -6.51
CA ARG A 75 -0.63 12.99 -6.66
C ARG A 75 -0.18 12.09 -7.81
N SER A 76 -1.08 11.70 -8.70
CA SER A 76 -0.81 10.76 -9.81
C SER A 76 0.35 11.18 -10.72
N SER A 77 0.63 12.47 -10.83
CA SER A 77 1.78 13.01 -11.58
C SER A 77 3.15 12.62 -11.00
N ARG A 78 3.19 12.13 -9.76
CA ARG A 78 4.42 11.68 -9.07
C ARG A 78 4.60 10.16 -9.12
N LEU A 79 3.61 9.43 -9.64
CA LEU A 79 3.65 7.98 -9.74
C LEU A 79 4.35 7.55 -11.03
N LEU A 80 4.97 6.37 -10.97
CA LEU A 80 5.59 5.72 -12.12
C LEU A 80 4.72 4.54 -12.56
N TYR A 81 4.40 4.51 -13.86
CA TYR A 81 3.90 3.33 -14.52
C TYR A 81 5.08 2.46 -14.96
N VAL A 82 5.03 1.18 -14.61
CA VAL A 82 6.01 0.17 -15.02
C VAL A 82 5.29 -0.86 -15.87
N ASN A 83 5.63 -0.95 -17.15
CA ASN A 83 4.99 -1.92 -18.03
C ASN A 83 5.56 -3.34 -17.84
N LYS A 84 4.97 -4.31 -18.56
CA LYS A 84 5.40 -5.72 -18.53
C LYS A 84 6.86 -5.93 -18.96
N GLN A 85 7.42 -4.99 -19.74
CA GLN A 85 8.82 -4.98 -20.19
C GLN A 85 9.74 -4.19 -19.23
N ARG A 86 9.24 -3.81 -18.04
CA ARG A 86 9.95 -3.00 -17.03
C ARG A 86 10.38 -1.61 -17.51
N GLN A 87 9.71 -1.07 -18.51
CA GLN A 87 9.92 0.31 -18.96
C GLN A 87 9.12 1.26 -18.07
N LEU A 88 9.73 2.40 -17.75
CA LEU A 88 9.15 3.42 -16.87
C LEU A 88 8.50 4.53 -17.69
N LYS A 89 7.31 4.98 -17.27
CA LYS A 89 6.65 6.19 -17.74
C LYS A 89 6.02 6.94 -16.56
N PRO A 90 5.81 8.27 -16.64
CA PRO A 90 4.91 8.95 -15.73
C PRO A 90 3.52 8.33 -15.80
N PHE A 91 2.94 8.00 -14.63
CA PHE A 91 1.69 7.27 -14.55
C PHE A 91 0.53 8.01 -15.22
N ASN A 92 0.39 9.30 -14.95
CA ASN A 92 -0.66 10.15 -15.53
C ASN A 92 -0.62 10.22 -17.07
N ILE A 93 0.57 10.12 -17.68
CA ILE A 93 0.70 10.05 -19.14
C ILE A 93 0.27 8.68 -19.65
N ALA A 94 0.75 7.62 -19.01
CA ALA A 94 0.41 6.24 -19.39
C ALA A 94 -1.11 5.98 -19.30
N MET A 95 -1.79 6.52 -18.30
CA MET A 95 -3.25 6.36 -18.15
C MET A 95 -4.02 7.08 -19.26
N LYS A 96 -3.64 8.32 -19.63
CA LYS A 96 -4.26 9.02 -20.77
C LYS A 96 -4.12 8.25 -22.08
N GLU A 97 -2.94 7.72 -22.37
CA GLU A 97 -2.71 6.88 -23.56
C GLU A 97 -3.59 5.62 -23.58
N LEU A 98 -3.99 5.10 -22.41
CA LEU A 98 -4.85 3.92 -22.29
C LEU A 98 -6.33 4.24 -22.42
N GLU A 99 -6.77 5.42 -21.98
CA GLU A 99 -8.15 5.91 -22.13
C GLU A 99 -8.50 6.27 -23.58
N GLU A 100 -7.50 6.70 -24.36
CA GLU A 100 -7.64 7.09 -25.77
C GLU A 100 -7.64 5.88 -26.74
N ARG A 101 -7.50 4.65 -26.23
CA ARG A 101 -7.43 3.41 -27.01
C ARG A 101 -8.73 2.62 -27.00
#